data_AF-A0A2V5VV58-F1
#
_entry.id   AF-A0A2V5VV58-F1
#
_cell.length_a   1.000
_cell.length_b   1.000
_cell.length_c   1.000
_cell.angle_alpha   90.00
_cell.angle_beta   90.00
_cell.angle_gamma   90.00
#
_symmetry.space_group_name_H-M   'P 1'
#
loop_
_entity.id
_entity.type
_entity.pdbx_description
1 polymer ?
#
loop_
_entity_poly.entity_id
_entity_poly.type
_entity_poly.pdbx_seq_one_letter_code
_entity_poly.pdbx_strand_id
1 'polypeptide(L)'
;MLRQDSTKMGSVLVWTVLVIAMLSLIAVETLRLVTVKYQNALQTSTWQEALLAAESGIDLAIVELRKSLYPQPNHAWDGWNNPPGNEVTGYELTTVPNAGLNGTPMTIETNVDAPTQLIDPTNSWQYYRIRTVGTIPITGPARTSDNPQDTKLRRLSLRWERFTNGILTPRLLTAPQVSRRVEAVVRPVSAFDQAIMSVGVVDLTNQNIVVDSYDSTDPTKSTNGLYDPAKRQENGDIATDGQLIEAGNAQIYGDVATNAGTVSGAANITGVERTDFYQEPIPVGAPSWSTWNSSPSLVTGTTTINADATKGSAASRYTLSSISLSGNKTLTVAGNPNGSQTYIEIYVTGDISVSGTGQIVVQPGVTATIYFAGNVDISGNGVLNSNNQPSDLMLYGIQPPTDTSEHVSIGGNSQITASVYAPGHDVTVNGGGTNGHVYGSVVGKTVTMTGVSNLHYDERLGATGMVNNYKIVSWFEDNR
;
A
#
# COMPACT_ATOMS: atom_id res chain seq x y z
N MET A 1 -22.86 -79.24 56.91
CA MET A 1 -21.97 -78.09 56.70
C MET A 1 -21.99 -77.57 55.25
N LEU A 2 -23.14 -77.62 54.53
CA LEU A 2 -23.21 -77.34 53.08
C LEU A 2 -24.31 -76.33 52.68
N ARG A 3 -24.84 -75.54 53.64
CA ARG A 3 -25.90 -74.56 53.38
C ARG A 3 -25.46 -73.10 53.52
N GLN A 4 -24.18 -72.84 53.80
CA GLN A 4 -23.62 -71.48 53.94
C GLN A 4 -22.93 -70.95 52.66
N ASP A 5 -22.60 -71.80 51.68
CA ASP A 5 -21.88 -71.38 50.47
C ASP A 5 -22.80 -70.88 49.35
N SER A 6 -24.03 -71.40 49.26
CA SER A 6 -25.03 -70.98 48.26
C SER A 6 -25.46 -69.50 48.40
N THR A 7 -25.57 -69.00 49.65
CA THR A 7 -25.91 -67.59 49.93
C THR A 7 -24.78 -66.63 49.59
N LYS A 8 -23.52 -67.08 49.65
CA LYS A 8 -22.36 -66.27 49.26
C LYS A 8 -22.23 -66.17 47.74
N MET A 9 -22.49 -67.26 47.01
CA MET A 9 -22.43 -67.28 45.54
C MET A 9 -23.54 -66.45 44.87
N GLY A 10 -24.76 -66.45 45.41
CA GLY A 10 -25.86 -65.59 44.93
C GLY A 10 -25.59 -64.09 45.15
N SER A 11 -24.95 -63.74 46.28
CA SER A 11 -24.55 -62.36 46.59
C SER A 11 -23.46 -61.86 45.63
N VAL A 12 -22.44 -62.66 45.33
CA VAL A 12 -21.33 -62.25 44.45
C VAL A 12 -21.81 -61.95 43.02
N LEU A 13 -22.73 -62.75 42.48
CA LEU A 13 -23.28 -62.52 41.14
C LEU A 13 -24.06 -61.19 41.06
N VAL A 14 -24.91 -60.91 42.05
CA VAL A 14 -25.70 -59.66 42.11
C VAL A 14 -24.78 -58.44 42.23
N TRP A 15 -23.75 -58.49 43.08
CA TRP A 15 -22.76 -57.41 43.17
C TRP A 15 -21.97 -57.22 41.88
N THR A 16 -21.61 -58.31 41.19
CA THR A 16 -20.88 -58.24 39.93
C THR A 16 -21.72 -57.57 38.83
N VAL A 17 -23.00 -57.94 38.72
CA VAL A 17 -23.93 -57.33 37.76
C VAL A 17 -24.17 -55.85 38.07
N LEU A 18 -24.32 -55.48 39.35
CA LEU A 18 -24.48 -54.08 39.76
C LEU A 18 -23.24 -53.25 39.44
N VAL A 19 -22.04 -53.78 39.68
CA VAL A 19 -20.78 -53.09 39.35
C VAL A 19 -20.64 -52.92 37.83
N ILE A 20 -20.94 -53.95 37.03
CA ILE A 20 -20.91 -53.85 35.56
C ILE A 20 -21.91 -52.80 35.06
N ALA A 21 -23.14 -52.79 35.60
CA ALA A 21 -24.15 -51.81 35.25
C ALA A 21 -23.70 -50.38 35.59
N MET A 22 -23.10 -50.18 36.78
CA MET A 22 -22.58 -48.89 37.20
C MET A 22 -21.41 -48.43 36.31
N LEU A 23 -20.46 -49.32 36.01
CA LEU A 23 -19.33 -49.02 35.11
C LEU A 23 -19.81 -48.72 33.69
N SER A 24 -20.83 -49.44 33.21
CA SER A 24 -21.42 -49.19 31.89
C SER A 24 -22.12 -47.83 31.82
N LEU A 25 -22.86 -47.43 32.87
CA LEU A 25 -23.47 -46.10 32.94
C LEU A 25 -22.41 -44.99 32.98
N ILE A 26 -21.33 -45.16 33.74
CA ILE A 26 -20.21 -44.23 33.77
C ILE A 26 -19.52 -44.17 32.40
N ALA A 27 -19.30 -45.30 31.74
CA ALA A 27 -18.70 -45.37 30.41
C ALA A 27 -19.56 -44.67 29.34
N VAL A 28 -20.89 -44.84 29.39
CA VAL A 28 -21.81 -44.17 28.46
C VAL A 28 -21.79 -42.65 28.66
N GLU A 29 -21.85 -42.17 29.91
CA GLU A 29 -21.87 -40.73 30.18
C GLU A 29 -20.52 -40.08 29.85
N THR A 30 -19.40 -40.74 30.18
CA THR A 30 -18.06 -40.26 29.79
C THR A 30 -17.90 -40.20 28.27
N LEU A 31 -18.33 -41.22 27.52
CA LEU A 31 -18.29 -41.21 26.06
C LEU A 31 -19.15 -40.09 25.48
N ARG A 32 -20.34 -39.83 26.05
CA ARG A 32 -21.22 -38.73 25.64
C ARG A 32 -20.53 -37.39 25.84
N LEU A 33 -19.97 -37.12 27.03
CA LEU A 33 -19.28 -35.87 27.34
C LEU A 33 -18.04 -35.65 26.47
N VAL A 34 -17.23 -36.69 26.26
CA VAL A 34 -16.04 -36.62 25.38
C VAL A 34 -16.46 -36.33 23.95
N THR A 35 -17.50 -37.00 23.45
CA THR A 35 -18.01 -36.79 22.08
C THR A 35 -18.48 -35.35 21.87
N VAL A 36 -19.24 -34.80 22.82
CA VAL A 36 -19.74 -33.43 22.75
C VAL A 36 -18.60 -32.41 22.78
N LYS A 37 -17.63 -32.58 23.69
CA LYS A 37 -16.45 -31.72 23.78
C LYS A 37 -15.59 -31.78 22.51
N TYR A 38 -15.36 -32.98 22.00
CA TYR A 38 -14.60 -33.18 20.77
C TYR A 38 -15.27 -32.48 19.58
N GLN A 39 -16.60 -32.61 19.42
CA GLN A 39 -17.31 -31.93 18.35
C GLN A 39 -17.28 -30.40 18.47
N ASN A 40 -17.43 -29.87 19.68
CA ASN A 40 -17.33 -28.43 19.89
C ASN A 40 -15.93 -27.92 19.51
N ALA A 41 -14.88 -28.64 19.88
CA ALA A 41 -13.51 -28.30 19.49
C ALA A 41 -13.35 -28.28 17.96
N LEU A 42 -13.86 -29.29 17.24
CA LEU A 42 -13.81 -29.33 15.77
C LEU A 42 -14.60 -28.19 15.11
N GLN A 43 -15.82 -27.91 15.60
CA GLN A 43 -16.65 -26.82 15.11
C GLN A 43 -16.01 -25.46 15.38
N THR A 44 -15.34 -25.29 16.52
CA THR A 44 -14.61 -24.06 16.85
C THR A 44 -13.42 -23.86 15.92
N SER A 45 -12.62 -24.92 15.68
CA SER A 45 -11.46 -24.85 14.77
C SER A 45 -11.90 -24.49 13.36
N THR A 46 -12.88 -25.21 12.80
CA THR A 46 -13.39 -24.93 11.44
C THR A 46 -14.00 -23.53 11.31
N TRP A 47 -14.62 -23.00 12.38
CA TRP A 47 -15.14 -21.64 12.40
C TRP A 47 -14.04 -20.58 12.37
N GLN A 48 -12.91 -20.81 13.08
CA GLN A 48 -11.74 -19.93 13.02
C GLN A 48 -11.04 -20.00 11.65
N GLU A 49 -10.87 -21.22 11.12
CA GLU A 49 -10.27 -21.42 9.80
C GLU A 49 -11.11 -20.76 8.69
N ALA A 50 -12.44 -20.74 8.81
CA ALA A 50 -13.31 -20.07 7.85
C ALA A 50 -13.14 -18.54 7.88
N LEU A 51 -12.83 -17.94 9.04
CA LEU A 51 -12.47 -16.51 9.10
C LEU A 51 -11.13 -16.25 8.41
N LEU A 52 -10.12 -17.06 8.72
CA LEU A 52 -8.81 -16.94 8.09
C LEU A 52 -8.90 -17.08 6.56
N ALA A 53 -9.76 -17.98 6.07
CA ALA A 53 -10.08 -18.13 4.67
C ALA A 53 -10.63 -16.83 4.05
N ALA A 54 -11.57 -16.20 4.75
CA ALA A 54 -12.17 -14.94 4.31
C ALA A 54 -11.13 -13.81 4.31
N GLU A 55 -10.30 -13.69 5.36
CA GLU A 55 -9.22 -12.70 5.44
C GLU A 55 -8.18 -12.88 4.32
N SER A 56 -7.82 -14.12 3.99
CA SER A 56 -6.93 -14.44 2.87
C SER A 56 -7.49 -13.94 1.52
N GLY A 57 -8.81 -13.92 1.37
CA GLY A 57 -9.46 -13.34 0.18
C GLY A 57 -9.25 -11.82 0.08
N ILE A 58 -9.15 -11.10 1.20
CA ILE A 58 -8.85 -9.66 1.20
C ILE A 58 -7.44 -9.45 0.68
N ASP A 59 -6.48 -10.23 1.18
CA ASP A 59 -5.08 -10.14 0.77
C ASP A 59 -4.93 -10.43 -0.72
N LEU A 60 -5.62 -11.45 -1.25
CA LEU A 60 -5.63 -11.78 -2.67
C LEU A 60 -6.12 -10.59 -3.52
N ALA A 61 -7.24 -9.97 -3.13
CA ALA A 61 -7.75 -8.80 -3.83
C ALA A 61 -6.80 -7.59 -3.78
N ILE A 62 -6.15 -7.35 -2.64
CA ILE A 62 -5.15 -6.27 -2.51
C ILE A 62 -3.94 -6.53 -3.41
N VAL A 63 -3.50 -7.79 -3.52
CA VAL A 63 -2.42 -8.18 -4.43
C VAL A 63 -2.81 -7.89 -5.89
N GLU A 64 -4.02 -8.22 -6.31
CA GLU A 64 -4.48 -7.91 -7.68
C GLU A 64 -4.61 -6.41 -7.95
N LEU A 65 -5.13 -5.65 -6.97
CA LEU A 65 -5.13 -4.19 -7.02
C LEU A 65 -3.71 -3.65 -7.17
N ARG A 66 -2.75 -4.19 -6.42
CA ARG A 66 -1.35 -3.76 -6.48
C ARG A 66 -0.67 -4.15 -7.79
N LYS A 67 -0.90 -5.37 -8.31
CA LYS A 67 -0.43 -5.79 -9.64
C LYS A 67 -0.89 -4.83 -10.72
N SER A 68 -2.11 -4.29 -10.62
CA SER A 68 -2.63 -3.34 -11.60
C SER A 68 -1.83 -2.03 -11.69
N LEU A 69 -1.02 -1.71 -10.68
CA LEU A 69 -0.11 -0.56 -10.67
C LEU A 69 1.18 -0.81 -11.45
N TYR A 70 1.59 -2.07 -11.65
CA TYR A 70 2.82 -2.39 -12.38
C TYR A 70 2.66 -2.13 -13.89
N PRO A 71 3.75 -1.78 -14.59
CA PRO A 71 3.77 -1.68 -16.05
C PRO A 71 3.32 -2.98 -16.74
N GLN A 72 2.63 -2.86 -17.87
CA GLN A 72 2.14 -4.01 -18.63
C GLN A 72 3.29 -4.80 -19.29
N PRO A 73 3.18 -6.15 -19.43
CA PRO A 73 2.09 -7.01 -18.94
C PRO A 73 2.21 -7.28 -17.43
N ASN A 74 1.15 -7.00 -16.67
CA ASN A 74 1.19 -7.08 -15.20
C ASN A 74 0.38 -8.24 -14.58
N HIS A 75 -0.32 -9.05 -15.40
CA HIS A 75 -1.09 -10.21 -14.96
C HIS A 75 -2.11 -9.91 -13.84
N ALA A 76 -2.53 -8.64 -13.72
CA ALA A 76 -3.54 -8.24 -12.75
C ALA A 76 -4.91 -8.77 -13.18
N TRP A 77 -5.64 -9.36 -12.24
CA TRP A 77 -6.96 -9.95 -12.43
C TRP A 77 -6.96 -11.20 -13.33
N ASP A 78 -5.81 -11.83 -13.55
CA ASP A 78 -5.73 -13.12 -14.25
C ASP A 78 -6.47 -14.19 -13.43
N GLY A 79 -7.43 -14.89 -14.06
CA GLY A 79 -8.28 -15.88 -13.38
C GLY A 79 -9.55 -15.31 -12.73
N TRP A 80 -9.70 -13.97 -12.72
CA TRP A 80 -10.93 -13.30 -12.30
C TRP A 80 -11.90 -13.17 -13.47
N ASN A 81 -13.18 -12.94 -13.17
CA ASN A 81 -14.18 -12.69 -14.21
C ASN A 81 -13.91 -11.39 -15.00
N ASN A 82 -13.50 -10.34 -14.32
CA ASN A 82 -13.22 -9.01 -14.85
C ASN A 82 -12.43 -8.17 -13.82
N PRO A 83 -11.67 -7.16 -14.27
CA PRO A 83 -11.15 -6.14 -13.36
C PRO A 83 -12.31 -5.32 -12.77
N PRO A 84 -12.20 -4.83 -11.51
CA PRO A 84 -13.20 -3.98 -10.90
C PRO A 84 -13.20 -2.59 -11.53
N GLY A 85 -14.37 -1.98 -11.62
CA GLY A 85 -14.53 -0.67 -12.25
C GLY A 85 -15.94 -0.10 -12.05
N ASN A 86 -16.28 0.93 -12.82
CA ASN A 86 -17.57 1.62 -12.73
C ASN A 86 -18.75 0.63 -12.81
N GLU A 87 -19.36 0.33 -11.66
CA GLU A 87 -20.44 -0.66 -11.47
C GLU A 87 -20.06 -2.13 -11.80
N VAL A 88 -18.78 -2.39 -12.08
CA VAL A 88 -18.25 -3.71 -12.42
C VAL A 88 -17.58 -4.32 -11.19
N THR A 89 -18.08 -5.47 -10.75
CA THR A 89 -17.53 -6.21 -9.61
C THR A 89 -16.59 -7.30 -10.10
N GLY A 90 -15.31 -7.22 -9.73
CA GLY A 90 -14.37 -8.33 -9.90
C GLY A 90 -14.74 -9.47 -8.95
N TYR A 91 -14.71 -10.69 -9.44
CA TYR A 91 -15.06 -11.92 -8.72
C TYR A 91 -14.04 -13.02 -9.00
N GLU A 92 -13.64 -13.71 -7.93
CA GLU A 92 -12.89 -14.96 -7.97
C GLU A 92 -13.48 -15.97 -6.97
N LEU A 93 -13.41 -17.25 -7.34
CA LEU A 93 -13.66 -18.38 -6.45
C LEU A 93 -12.44 -19.28 -6.41
N THR A 94 -11.73 -19.29 -5.28
CA THR A 94 -10.52 -20.09 -5.07
C THR A 94 -10.84 -21.27 -4.16
N THR A 95 -10.36 -22.46 -4.50
CA THR A 95 -10.41 -23.64 -3.62
C THR A 95 -9.00 -23.97 -3.15
N VAL A 96 -8.78 -23.89 -1.84
CA VAL A 96 -7.46 -24.13 -1.24
C VAL A 96 -7.46 -25.50 -0.55
N PRO A 97 -6.46 -26.37 -0.83
CA PRO A 97 -6.24 -27.57 -0.05
C PRO A 97 -5.94 -27.19 1.41
N ASN A 98 -6.78 -27.63 2.35
CA ASN A 98 -6.52 -27.41 3.77
C ASN A 98 -5.70 -28.58 4.31
N ALA A 99 -4.53 -28.33 4.91
CA ALA A 99 -3.74 -29.36 5.58
C ALA A 99 -4.25 -29.69 7.00
N GLY A 100 -5.28 -28.99 7.47
CA GLY A 100 -5.96 -29.18 8.76
C GLY A 100 -6.87 -30.42 8.81
N LEU A 101 -7.94 -30.33 9.60
CA LEU A 101 -8.82 -31.45 9.97
C LEU A 101 -9.32 -32.28 8.76
N ASN A 102 -8.65 -33.42 8.53
CA ASN A 102 -8.92 -34.41 7.47
C ASN A 102 -8.70 -33.96 6.01
N GLY A 103 -7.92 -32.91 5.76
CA GLY A 103 -7.59 -32.53 4.37
C GLY A 103 -8.75 -31.86 3.61
N THR A 104 -9.78 -31.41 4.32
CA THR A 104 -11.04 -30.95 3.71
C THR A 104 -10.84 -29.58 3.03
N PRO A 105 -11.04 -29.45 1.72
CA PRO A 105 -10.76 -28.20 1.02
C PRO A 105 -11.64 -27.05 1.52
N MET A 106 -11.05 -25.87 1.60
CA MET A 106 -11.73 -24.61 1.90
C MET A 106 -12.00 -23.85 0.61
N THR A 107 -13.08 -23.09 0.59
CA THR A 107 -13.46 -22.23 -0.55
C THR A 107 -13.45 -20.78 -0.12
N ILE A 108 -12.89 -19.91 -0.96
CA ILE A 108 -12.78 -18.48 -0.75
C ILE A 108 -13.45 -17.81 -1.95
N GLU A 109 -14.54 -17.11 -1.68
CA GLU A 109 -15.20 -16.26 -2.66
C GLU A 109 -14.79 -14.81 -2.41
N THR A 110 -14.24 -14.12 -3.40
CA THR A 110 -13.77 -12.75 -3.26
C THR A 110 -14.44 -11.86 -4.30
N ASN A 111 -15.04 -10.77 -3.84
CA ASN A 111 -15.68 -9.75 -4.67
C ASN A 111 -15.02 -8.40 -4.44
N VAL A 112 -14.63 -7.70 -5.50
CA VAL A 112 -14.03 -6.35 -5.45
C VAL A 112 -14.89 -5.40 -6.25
N ASP A 113 -15.35 -4.32 -5.64
CA ASP A 113 -16.07 -3.25 -6.33
C ASP A 113 -15.44 -1.87 -6.12
N ALA A 114 -15.74 -0.96 -7.05
CA ALA A 114 -15.29 0.43 -7.06
C ALA A 114 -16.51 1.37 -7.08
N PRO A 115 -17.25 1.52 -5.96
CA PRO A 115 -18.43 2.37 -5.90
C PRO A 115 -18.07 3.84 -6.11
N THR A 116 -18.91 4.60 -6.81
CA THR A 116 -18.72 6.04 -7.04
C THR A 116 -18.78 6.87 -5.75
N GLN A 117 -19.41 6.34 -4.70
CA GLN A 117 -19.43 6.95 -3.37
C GLN A 117 -18.09 6.81 -2.63
N LEU A 118 -17.21 5.93 -3.10
CA LEU A 118 -15.88 5.69 -2.56
C LEU A 118 -14.81 6.37 -3.43
N ILE A 119 -15.11 7.56 -3.95
CA ILE A 119 -14.13 8.44 -4.58
C ILE A 119 -13.79 9.54 -3.58
N ASP A 120 -12.50 9.69 -3.27
CA ASP A 120 -12.03 10.72 -2.37
C ASP A 120 -12.25 12.11 -3.00
N PRO A 121 -12.98 13.02 -2.32
CA PRO A 121 -13.31 14.32 -2.87
C PRO A 121 -12.09 15.24 -3.04
N THR A 122 -10.98 14.94 -2.37
CA THR A 122 -9.79 15.81 -2.34
C THR A 122 -8.87 15.55 -3.53
N ASN A 123 -8.62 14.27 -3.86
CA ASN A 123 -7.66 13.87 -4.89
C ASN A 123 -8.29 13.04 -6.04
N SER A 124 -9.62 12.79 -5.97
CA SER A 124 -10.36 11.97 -6.95
C SER A 124 -9.86 10.53 -7.07
N TRP A 125 -9.19 10.00 -6.04
CA TRP A 125 -8.74 8.61 -6.03
C TRP A 125 -9.90 7.67 -5.71
N GLN A 126 -10.00 6.60 -6.49
CA GLN A 126 -10.99 5.54 -6.28
C GLN A 126 -10.52 4.61 -5.16
N TYR A 127 -11.33 4.50 -4.10
CA TYR A 127 -11.17 3.49 -3.06
C TYR A 127 -11.97 2.25 -3.48
N TYR A 128 -11.54 1.08 -3.01
CA TYR A 128 -12.18 -0.19 -3.36
C TYR A 128 -12.79 -0.82 -2.14
N ARG A 129 -13.93 -1.48 -2.31
CA ARG A 129 -14.52 -2.32 -1.29
C ARG A 129 -14.39 -3.77 -1.71
N ILE A 130 -13.85 -4.56 -0.80
CA ILE A 130 -13.55 -5.98 -0.95
C ILE A 130 -14.47 -6.74 -0.02
N ARG A 131 -15.22 -7.70 -0.54
CA ARG A 131 -16.16 -8.54 0.21
C ARG A 131 -15.81 -9.99 -0.02
N THR A 132 -15.54 -10.71 1.04
CA THR A 132 -15.04 -12.08 0.93
C THR A 132 -15.85 -13.03 1.79
N VAL A 133 -15.98 -14.27 1.34
CA VAL A 133 -16.65 -15.35 2.07
C VAL A 133 -15.73 -16.55 2.10
N GLY A 134 -15.30 -16.93 3.31
CA GLY A 134 -14.56 -18.16 3.56
C GLY A 134 -15.51 -19.26 3.98
N THR A 135 -15.54 -20.40 3.28
CA THR A 135 -16.42 -21.54 3.58
C THR A 135 -15.63 -22.83 3.73
N ILE A 136 -15.87 -23.54 4.84
CA ILE A 136 -15.21 -24.80 5.21
C ILE A 136 -16.25 -25.85 5.59
N PRO A 137 -16.17 -27.09 5.07
CA PRO A 137 -17.00 -28.17 5.54
C PRO A 137 -16.63 -28.59 6.97
N ILE A 138 -17.64 -28.81 7.81
CA ILE A 138 -17.46 -29.25 9.19
C ILE A 138 -17.18 -30.75 9.20
N THR A 139 -16.07 -31.13 9.82
CA THR A 139 -15.73 -32.55 10.01
C THR A 139 -16.65 -33.19 11.05
N GLY A 140 -17.38 -34.23 10.65
CA GLY A 140 -18.22 -35.04 11.52
C GLY A 140 -19.72 -34.99 11.18
N PRO A 141 -20.59 -35.57 12.04
CA PRO A 141 -22.02 -35.65 11.75
C PRO A 141 -22.71 -34.29 11.87
N ALA A 142 -23.71 -34.06 11.02
CA ALA A 142 -24.57 -32.87 11.01
C ALA A 142 -25.50 -32.80 12.25
N ARG A 143 -24.93 -32.49 13.42
CA ARG A 143 -25.66 -32.31 14.69
C ARG A 143 -25.14 -31.12 15.49
N THR A 144 -26.02 -30.55 16.32
CA THR A 144 -25.69 -29.46 17.23
C THR A 144 -24.73 -29.95 18.32
N SER A 145 -23.91 -29.03 18.85
CA SER A 145 -23.16 -29.25 20.10
C SER A 145 -24.12 -29.26 21.32
N ASP A 146 -23.58 -29.35 22.53
CA ASP A 146 -24.38 -29.43 23.78
C ASP A 146 -25.42 -28.31 23.90
N ASN A 147 -25.03 -27.09 23.51
CA ASN A 147 -25.90 -25.93 23.51
C ASN A 147 -26.33 -25.59 22.06
N PRO A 148 -27.62 -25.75 21.71
CA PRO A 148 -28.12 -25.37 20.39
C PRO A 148 -27.93 -23.88 20.02
N GLN A 149 -27.70 -23.01 21.01
CA GLN A 149 -27.38 -21.60 20.77
C GLN A 149 -26.00 -21.44 20.11
N ASP A 150 -25.04 -22.33 20.39
CA ASP A 150 -23.70 -22.28 19.81
C ASP A 150 -23.75 -22.41 18.29
N THR A 151 -24.57 -23.34 17.78
CA THR A 151 -24.82 -23.50 16.34
C THR A 151 -25.43 -22.26 15.71
N LYS A 152 -26.25 -21.49 16.45
CA LYS A 152 -26.86 -20.24 15.96
C LYS A 152 -25.85 -19.09 15.98
N LEU A 153 -25.10 -18.93 17.06
CA LEU A 153 -24.10 -17.88 17.23
C LEU A 153 -22.93 -18.03 16.25
N ARG A 154 -22.51 -19.27 16.00
CA ARG A 154 -21.47 -19.62 15.00
C ARG A 154 -22.01 -19.84 13.59
N ARG A 155 -23.35 -19.80 13.42
CA ARG A 155 -24.06 -19.95 12.15
C ARG A 155 -23.66 -21.20 11.37
N LEU A 156 -23.50 -22.31 12.07
CA LEU A 156 -23.13 -23.58 11.45
C LEU A 156 -24.29 -24.07 10.57
N SER A 157 -24.01 -24.28 9.30
CA SER A 157 -24.97 -24.79 8.33
C SER A 157 -24.89 -26.31 8.30
N LEU A 158 -25.67 -26.98 9.15
CA LEU A 158 -25.57 -28.44 9.33
C LEU A 158 -26.25 -29.25 8.21
N ARG A 159 -27.39 -28.78 7.72
CA ARG A 159 -28.17 -29.43 6.65
C ARG A 159 -28.72 -28.44 5.64
N TRP A 160 -29.01 -27.23 6.09
CA TRP A 160 -29.53 -26.16 5.27
C TRP A 160 -28.62 -24.96 5.44
N GLU A 161 -28.16 -24.43 4.33
CA GLU A 161 -27.55 -23.11 4.25
C GLU A 161 -28.67 -22.09 4.23
N ARG A 162 -28.61 -21.10 5.14
CA ARG A 162 -29.66 -20.10 5.30
C ARG A 162 -29.40 -18.82 4.50
N PHE A 163 -28.23 -18.71 3.88
CA PHE A 163 -27.77 -17.55 3.14
C PHE A 163 -27.02 -18.02 1.90
N THR A 164 -27.51 -17.68 0.71
CA THR A 164 -26.80 -17.89 -0.55
C THR A 164 -26.84 -16.57 -1.31
N ASN A 165 -25.69 -16.06 -1.79
CA ASN A 165 -25.61 -14.85 -2.61
C ASN A 165 -26.27 -13.60 -1.98
N GLY A 166 -26.19 -13.43 -0.66
CA GLY A 166 -26.83 -12.32 0.05
C GLY A 166 -28.35 -12.40 0.17
N ILE A 167 -28.98 -13.53 -0.23
CA ILE A 167 -30.41 -13.76 -0.16
C ILE A 167 -30.73 -14.89 0.84
N LEU A 168 -31.76 -14.69 1.66
CA LEU A 168 -32.30 -15.65 2.64
C LEU A 168 -33.08 -16.80 1.97
N THR A 169 -32.46 -17.53 1.04
CA THR A 169 -33.07 -18.73 0.43
C THR A 169 -32.44 -19.99 1.01
N PRO A 170 -33.20 -20.81 1.77
CA PRO A 170 -32.68 -22.07 2.30
C PRO A 170 -32.27 -23.04 1.19
N ARG A 171 -31.00 -23.46 1.18
CA ARG A 171 -30.46 -24.47 0.25
C ARG A 171 -30.05 -25.73 1.01
N LEU A 172 -30.43 -26.91 0.49
CA LEU A 172 -29.99 -28.18 1.07
C LEU A 172 -28.48 -28.36 0.81
N LEU A 173 -27.73 -28.73 1.85
CA LEU A 173 -26.30 -28.97 1.77
C LEU A 173 -25.97 -30.45 1.62
N THR A 174 -24.94 -30.73 0.83
CA THR A 174 -24.35 -32.07 0.66
C THR A 174 -23.47 -32.47 1.84
N ALA A 175 -22.88 -31.49 2.53
CA ALA A 175 -22.10 -31.66 3.76
C ALA A 175 -22.33 -30.49 4.72
N PRO A 176 -22.26 -30.70 6.05
CA PRO A 176 -22.32 -29.59 6.99
C PRO A 176 -21.15 -28.63 6.74
N GLN A 177 -21.36 -27.32 6.82
CA GLN A 177 -20.34 -26.31 6.57
C GLN A 177 -20.48 -25.10 7.48
N VAL A 178 -19.42 -24.30 7.56
CA VAL A 178 -19.35 -23.01 8.23
C VAL A 178 -18.82 -21.97 7.25
N SER A 179 -19.43 -20.80 7.27
CA SER A 179 -19.05 -19.67 6.40
C SER A 179 -18.88 -18.40 7.22
N ARG A 180 -17.82 -17.65 6.95
CA ARG A 180 -17.51 -16.35 7.58
C ARG A 180 -17.35 -15.32 6.47
N ARG A 181 -17.81 -14.09 6.73
CA ARG A 181 -17.84 -13.02 5.74
C ARG A 181 -17.19 -11.78 6.31
N VAL A 182 -16.27 -11.22 5.54
CA VAL A 182 -15.60 -9.97 5.88
C VAL A 182 -15.76 -8.97 4.73
N GLU A 183 -15.79 -7.70 5.10
CA GLU A 183 -15.76 -6.56 4.20
C GLU A 183 -14.61 -5.65 4.60
N ALA A 184 -13.79 -5.25 3.65
CA ALA A 184 -12.74 -4.27 3.83
C ALA A 184 -12.88 -3.13 2.82
N VAL A 185 -12.62 -1.90 3.25
CA VAL A 185 -12.43 -0.76 2.36
C VAL A 185 -10.94 -0.47 2.31
N VAL A 186 -10.40 -0.39 1.10
CA VAL A 186 -8.99 -0.11 0.85
C VAL A 186 -8.86 1.22 0.10
N ARG A 187 -7.93 2.05 0.56
CA ARG A 187 -7.60 3.33 -0.07
C ARG A 187 -6.26 3.25 -0.80
N PRO A 188 -6.08 4.01 -1.89
CA PRO A 188 -4.77 4.21 -2.49
C PRO A 188 -3.80 4.96 -1.56
N VAL A 189 -2.51 4.70 -1.75
CA VAL A 189 -1.38 5.33 -1.04
C VAL A 189 -0.49 6.00 -2.06
N SER A 190 -0.06 7.22 -1.77
CA SER A 190 0.86 7.96 -2.62
C SER A 190 2.24 7.32 -2.70
N ALA A 191 2.90 7.48 -3.84
CA ALA A 191 4.35 7.32 -3.99
C ALA A 191 5.16 8.22 -3.05
N PHE A 192 4.57 9.29 -2.53
CA PHE A 192 5.19 10.30 -1.68
C PHE A 192 4.61 10.33 -0.26
N ASP A 193 4.23 9.16 0.29
CA ASP A 193 3.68 9.01 1.65
C ASP A 193 4.71 9.27 2.76
N GLN A 194 5.99 9.39 2.42
CA GLN A 194 7.12 9.63 3.33
C GLN A 194 7.92 10.84 2.84
N ALA A 195 8.60 11.55 3.75
CA ALA A 195 9.49 12.64 3.37
C ALA A 195 10.69 12.11 2.57
N ILE A 196 11.29 11.04 3.09
CA ILE A 196 12.36 10.30 2.42
C ILE A 196 12.06 8.80 2.49
N MET A 197 12.12 8.13 1.34
CA MET A 197 12.07 6.67 1.28
C MET A 197 13.23 6.15 0.43
N SER A 198 13.91 5.10 0.88
CA SER A 198 14.87 4.39 0.03
C SER A 198 14.64 2.88 -0.01
N VAL A 199 15.11 2.24 -1.08
CA VAL A 199 15.14 0.77 -1.17
C VAL A 199 16.34 0.19 -0.43
N GLY A 200 17.46 0.93 -0.42
CA GLY A 200 18.74 0.54 0.16
C GLY A 200 19.12 1.40 1.35
N VAL A 201 19.99 2.39 1.12
CA VAL A 201 20.57 3.21 2.20
C VAL A 201 20.02 4.63 2.13
N VAL A 202 19.80 5.23 3.30
CA VAL A 202 19.65 6.68 3.46
C VAL A 202 20.90 7.22 4.14
N ASP A 203 21.57 8.20 3.53
CA ASP A 203 22.75 8.87 4.08
C ASP A 203 22.50 10.37 4.24
N LEU A 204 22.48 10.81 5.50
CA LEU A 204 22.27 12.19 5.94
C LEU A 204 23.50 12.76 6.66
N THR A 205 24.67 12.11 6.56
CA THR A 205 25.87 12.46 7.35
C THR A 205 26.46 13.82 7.02
N ASN A 206 26.17 14.35 5.83
CA ASN A 206 26.78 15.56 5.31
C ASN A 206 25.99 16.81 5.74
N GLN A 207 26.18 17.20 7.02
CA GLN A 207 25.68 18.38 7.74
C GLN A 207 24.57 18.08 8.78
N ASN A 208 24.18 19.10 9.58
CA ASN A 208 23.06 19.02 10.52
C ASN A 208 21.73 19.18 9.78
N ILE A 209 21.37 18.19 8.97
CA ILE A 209 20.17 18.22 8.13
C ILE A 209 18.93 18.25 9.01
N VAL A 210 17.96 19.13 8.72
CA VAL A 210 16.63 19.05 9.33
C VAL A 210 15.65 18.43 8.36
N VAL A 211 14.91 17.40 8.79
CA VAL A 211 13.78 16.83 8.07
C VAL A 211 12.53 17.07 8.90
N ASP A 212 11.56 17.79 8.34
CA ASP A 212 10.29 18.10 9.01
C ASP A 212 9.13 18.17 8.00
N SER A 213 7.94 18.54 8.46
CA SER A 213 6.78 18.70 7.58
C SER A 213 5.96 19.98 7.81
N TYR A 214 5.07 20.24 6.86
CA TYR A 214 3.98 21.20 6.91
C TYR A 214 2.83 20.71 6.03
N ASP A 215 1.65 21.31 6.15
CA ASP A 215 0.51 21.01 5.26
C ASP A 215 0.14 22.27 4.48
N SER A 216 0.40 22.27 3.18
CA SER A 216 0.09 23.40 2.29
C SER A 216 -1.41 23.69 2.16
N THR A 217 -2.29 22.76 2.57
CA THR A 217 -3.75 22.93 2.52
C THR A 217 -4.33 23.51 3.80
N ASP A 218 -3.59 23.48 4.90
CA ASP A 218 -4.04 23.91 6.22
C ASP A 218 -3.34 25.22 6.68
N PRO A 219 -4.05 26.36 6.77
CA PRO A 219 -3.50 27.63 7.22
C PRO A 219 -2.95 27.65 8.66
N THR A 220 -3.29 26.64 9.47
CA THR A 220 -2.74 26.46 10.83
C THR A 220 -1.37 25.78 10.82
N LYS A 221 -1.07 25.04 9.75
CA LYS A 221 0.18 24.30 9.53
C LYS A 221 1.09 24.94 8.47
N SER A 222 0.60 25.94 7.75
CA SER A 222 1.36 26.69 6.73
C SER A 222 0.99 28.17 6.72
N THR A 223 1.79 29.00 6.07
CA THR A 223 1.49 30.42 5.84
C THR A 223 1.36 30.67 4.34
N ASN A 224 0.14 30.96 3.89
CA ASN A 224 -0.22 31.05 2.46
C ASN A 224 0.13 29.78 1.67
N GLY A 225 0.03 28.60 2.29
CA GLY A 225 0.36 27.32 1.68
C GLY A 225 1.87 27.03 1.58
N LEU A 226 2.71 27.84 2.21
CA LEU A 226 4.17 27.65 2.27
C LEU A 226 4.61 27.25 3.68
N TYR A 227 5.76 26.58 3.74
CA TYR A 227 6.41 26.24 5.01
C TYR A 227 6.65 27.49 5.87
N ASP A 228 6.31 27.36 7.15
CA ASP A 228 6.54 28.37 8.17
C ASP A 228 7.20 27.68 9.36
N PRO A 229 8.46 28.03 9.72
CA PRO A 229 9.16 27.41 10.84
C PRO A 229 8.39 27.46 12.17
N ALA A 230 7.52 28.46 12.36
CA ALA A 230 6.69 28.58 13.57
C ALA A 230 5.49 27.63 13.59
N LYS A 231 5.13 27.04 12.44
CA LYS A 231 4.01 26.10 12.25
C LYS A 231 4.47 24.70 11.85
N ARG A 232 5.77 24.42 11.98
CA ARG A 232 6.38 23.13 11.66
C ARG A 232 5.62 21.97 12.31
N GLN A 233 5.45 20.90 11.56
CA GLN A 233 4.85 19.64 11.97
C GLN A 233 5.92 18.55 12.11
N GLU A 234 5.53 17.42 12.71
CA GLU A 234 6.41 16.29 13.03
C GLU A 234 6.08 15.04 12.19
N ASN A 235 5.75 15.22 10.90
CA ASN A 235 5.51 14.12 9.94
C ASN A 235 6.59 14.07 8.84
N GLY A 236 7.82 14.47 9.16
CA GLY A 236 9.01 14.36 8.32
C GLY A 236 9.58 12.93 8.33
N ASP A 237 8.73 11.93 8.03
CA ASP A 237 9.07 10.52 8.21
C ASP A 237 10.13 10.04 7.22
N ILE A 238 11.05 9.21 7.70
CA ILE A 238 12.12 8.61 6.90
C ILE A 238 12.02 7.09 6.99
N ALA A 239 11.94 6.44 5.84
CA ALA A 239 11.88 4.98 5.78
C ALA A 239 12.88 4.37 4.80
N THR A 240 13.33 3.15 5.08
CA THR A 240 14.06 2.34 4.12
C THR A 240 13.64 0.87 4.16
N ASP A 241 13.54 0.26 2.97
CA ASP A 241 13.44 -1.21 2.82
C ASP A 241 14.80 -1.91 3.04
N GLY A 242 15.88 -1.14 3.18
CA GLY A 242 17.21 -1.63 3.49
C GLY A 242 17.51 -1.64 4.99
N GLN A 243 18.79 -1.84 5.30
CA GLN A 243 19.24 -2.12 6.66
C GLN A 243 19.91 -0.94 7.37
N LEU A 244 20.07 0.20 6.69
CA LEU A 244 20.80 1.34 7.24
C LEU A 244 20.14 2.67 6.88
N ILE A 245 19.86 3.44 7.93
CA ILE A 245 19.71 4.90 7.86
C ILE A 245 20.87 5.48 8.64
N GLU A 246 21.76 6.19 7.95
CA GLU A 246 22.85 6.92 8.57
C GLU A 246 22.42 8.37 8.77
N ALA A 247 21.78 8.65 9.90
CA ALA A 247 21.26 9.98 10.23
C ALA A 247 22.38 10.95 10.66
N GLY A 248 23.53 10.46 11.13
CA GLY A 248 24.64 11.30 11.58
C GLY A 248 24.22 12.25 12.71
N ASN A 249 24.14 13.55 12.41
CA ASN A 249 23.64 14.59 13.34
C ASN A 249 22.33 15.24 12.83
N ALA A 250 21.63 14.62 11.88
CA ALA A 250 20.37 15.13 11.38
C ALA A 250 19.32 15.26 12.49
N GLN A 251 18.46 16.27 12.39
CA GLN A 251 17.26 16.44 13.21
C GLN A 251 16.05 15.95 12.43
N ILE A 252 15.37 14.94 12.93
CA ILE A 252 14.25 14.29 12.25
C ILE A 252 12.98 14.53 13.06
N TYR A 253 12.12 15.39 12.53
CA TYR A 253 10.80 15.69 13.07
C TYR A 253 9.78 14.72 12.44
N GLY A 254 9.86 13.45 12.80
CA GLY A 254 9.02 12.37 12.27
C GLY A 254 9.46 10.99 12.77
N ASP A 255 8.79 9.95 12.27
CA ASP A 255 9.13 8.55 12.52
C ASP A 255 10.30 8.12 11.64
N VAL A 256 11.09 7.15 12.13
CA VAL A 256 12.19 6.55 11.36
C VAL A 256 12.04 5.04 11.34
N ALA A 257 12.05 4.46 10.14
CA ALA A 257 11.71 3.06 9.95
C ALA A 257 12.70 2.35 9.03
N THR A 258 13.23 1.21 9.46
CA THR A 258 14.11 0.34 8.66
C THR A 258 13.49 -1.05 8.49
N ASN A 259 14.04 -1.86 7.59
CA ASN A 259 13.65 -3.26 7.43
C ASN A 259 14.68 -4.18 8.11
N ALA A 260 14.42 -4.52 9.38
CA ALA A 260 15.35 -5.27 10.23
C ALA A 260 16.78 -4.66 10.27
N GLY A 261 16.85 -3.33 10.21
CA GLY A 261 18.08 -2.55 10.09
C GLY A 261 18.47 -1.80 11.36
N THR A 262 19.31 -0.79 11.18
CA THR A 262 19.76 0.11 12.26
C THR A 262 19.70 1.55 11.80
N VAL A 263 19.32 2.44 12.71
CA VAL A 263 19.47 3.89 12.54
C VAL A 263 20.73 4.33 13.28
N SER A 264 21.76 4.74 12.55
CA SER A 264 22.96 5.36 13.13
C SER A 264 22.73 6.86 13.28
N GLY A 265 23.19 7.47 14.37
CA GLY A 265 22.98 8.91 14.62
C GLY A 265 21.57 9.29 15.08
N ALA A 266 20.81 8.35 15.66
CA ALA A 266 19.40 8.50 16.08
C ALA A 266 19.13 9.52 17.20
N ALA A 267 20.10 10.35 17.60
CA ALA A 267 20.01 11.19 18.79
C ALA A 267 18.94 12.30 18.72
N ASN A 268 18.46 12.66 17.53
CA ASN A 268 17.56 13.79 17.32
C ASN A 268 16.29 13.41 16.54
N ILE A 269 15.73 12.23 16.81
CA ILE A 269 14.43 11.79 16.27
C ILE A 269 13.34 12.14 17.28
N THR A 270 12.26 12.80 16.83
CA THR A 270 11.10 13.13 17.69
C THR A 270 10.02 12.05 17.69
N GLY A 271 9.89 11.30 16.59
CA GLY A 271 8.94 10.20 16.44
C GLY A 271 9.49 8.86 16.92
N VAL A 272 8.88 7.78 16.42
CA VAL A 272 9.21 6.40 16.77
C VAL A 272 10.25 5.84 15.82
N GLU A 273 11.30 5.25 16.38
CA GLU A 273 12.22 4.38 15.65
C GLU A 273 11.67 2.95 15.60
N ARG A 274 11.54 2.38 14.39
CA ARG A 274 11.08 0.99 14.19
C ARG A 274 11.89 0.25 13.13
N THR A 275 11.83 -1.08 13.19
CA THR A 275 12.63 -1.98 12.31
C THR A 275 11.75 -2.97 11.54
N ASP A 276 10.45 -2.70 11.45
CA ASP A 276 9.44 -3.53 10.78
C ASP A 276 8.84 -2.81 9.56
N PHE A 277 9.61 -1.92 8.93
CA PHE A 277 9.21 -1.29 7.69
C PHE A 277 9.40 -2.23 6.51
N TYR A 278 8.36 -2.33 5.68
CA TYR A 278 8.49 -2.88 4.34
C TYR A 278 7.43 -2.27 3.45
N GLN A 279 7.85 -1.67 2.33
CA GLN A 279 6.97 -1.19 1.29
C GLN A 279 7.68 -1.30 -0.05
N GLU A 280 7.49 -2.40 -0.77
CA GLU A 280 8.06 -2.52 -2.11
C GLU A 280 7.53 -1.39 -3.04
N PRO A 281 8.41 -0.53 -3.60
CA PRO A 281 8.01 0.51 -4.52
C PRO A 281 7.54 -0.07 -5.85
N ILE A 282 6.49 0.49 -6.42
CA ILE A 282 6.03 0.16 -7.77
C ILE A 282 7.01 0.77 -8.78
N PRO A 283 7.59 -0.02 -9.70
CA PRO A 283 8.48 0.50 -10.73
C PRO A 283 7.70 1.40 -11.69
N VAL A 284 8.31 2.52 -12.08
CA VAL A 284 7.74 3.39 -13.10
C VAL A 284 8.04 2.80 -14.47
N GLY A 285 7.00 2.57 -15.28
CA GLY A 285 7.15 2.19 -16.68
C GLY A 285 7.26 3.40 -17.61
N ALA A 286 7.89 3.22 -18.77
CA ALA A 286 7.88 4.24 -19.81
C ALA A 286 6.44 4.56 -20.25
N PRO A 287 6.05 5.84 -20.38
CA PRO A 287 4.71 6.21 -20.85
C PRO A 287 4.39 5.63 -22.23
N SER A 288 3.21 5.02 -22.39
CA SER A 288 2.72 4.39 -23.62
C SER A 288 1.65 5.24 -24.32
N TRP A 289 1.93 6.51 -24.56
CA TRP A 289 0.97 7.43 -25.20
C TRP A 289 0.69 7.04 -26.66
N SER A 290 -0.58 7.03 -27.05
CA SER A 290 -0.99 6.81 -28.44
C SER A 290 -0.76 8.03 -29.34
N THR A 291 -0.83 9.23 -28.75
CA THR A 291 -0.63 10.52 -29.41
C THR A 291 0.06 11.49 -28.45
N TRP A 292 0.97 12.30 -28.99
CA TRP A 292 1.72 13.31 -28.26
C TRP A 292 2.16 14.43 -29.20
N ASN A 293 2.56 15.55 -28.63
CA ASN A 293 3.19 16.65 -29.36
C ASN A 293 4.61 16.26 -29.75
N SER A 294 4.85 16.14 -31.06
CA SER A 294 6.12 15.68 -31.62
C SER A 294 7.21 16.76 -31.69
N SER A 295 6.93 17.99 -31.26
CA SER A 295 7.88 19.10 -31.28
C SER A 295 7.81 19.93 -30.00
N PRO A 296 8.95 20.22 -29.36
CA PRO A 296 10.31 19.79 -29.72
C PRO A 296 10.53 18.29 -29.47
N SER A 297 11.53 17.71 -30.13
CA SER A 297 12.01 16.34 -29.85
C SER A 297 13.30 16.31 -29.02
N LEU A 298 13.92 17.46 -28.80
CA LEU A 298 15.15 17.67 -28.03
C LEU A 298 15.17 19.13 -27.54
N VAL A 299 15.68 19.38 -26.34
CA VAL A 299 15.84 20.75 -25.83
C VAL A 299 17.31 21.03 -25.53
N THR A 300 17.96 21.83 -26.38
CA THR A 300 19.36 22.30 -26.18
C THR A 300 19.49 23.82 -26.12
N GLY A 301 18.40 24.54 -26.44
CA GLY A 301 18.33 25.99 -26.48
C GLY A 301 17.19 26.53 -25.62
N THR A 302 16.97 27.84 -25.70
CA THR A 302 15.81 28.46 -25.07
C THR A 302 14.55 28.04 -25.80
N THR A 303 13.68 27.33 -25.09
CA THR A 303 12.49 26.68 -25.66
C THR A 303 11.30 26.90 -24.75
N THR A 304 10.11 27.01 -25.33
CA THR A 304 8.85 27.04 -24.59
C THR A 304 7.98 25.88 -25.04
N ILE A 305 7.46 25.12 -24.08
CA ILE A 305 6.46 24.08 -24.28
C ILE A 305 5.22 24.44 -23.48
N ASN A 306 4.04 24.10 -24.00
CA ASN A 306 2.77 24.57 -23.44
C ASN A 306 2.05 23.45 -22.71
N ALA A 307 1.55 23.76 -21.52
CA ALA A 307 0.61 22.94 -20.78
C ALA A 307 -0.83 23.16 -21.29
N ASP A 308 -1.74 22.22 -21.00
CA ASP A 308 -3.14 22.27 -21.40
C ASP A 308 -4.05 22.30 -20.16
N ALA A 309 -5.23 22.91 -20.25
CA ALA A 309 -6.20 22.90 -19.15
C ALA A 309 -6.74 21.48 -18.84
N THR A 310 -6.66 20.57 -19.81
CA THR A 310 -7.14 19.19 -19.71
C THR A 310 -5.99 18.24 -19.37
N LYS A 311 -6.06 17.61 -18.20
CA LYS A 311 -5.11 16.58 -17.79
C LYS A 311 -5.09 15.43 -18.80
N GLY A 312 -3.90 15.05 -19.27
CA GLY A 312 -3.71 13.98 -20.27
C GLY A 312 -3.99 14.38 -21.72
N SER A 313 -4.15 15.68 -22.01
CA SER A 313 -4.25 16.18 -23.40
C SER A 313 -3.01 15.79 -24.20
N ALA A 314 -3.22 15.27 -25.42
CA ALA A 314 -2.12 14.94 -26.33
C ALA A 314 -1.30 16.18 -26.73
N ALA A 315 -1.89 17.38 -26.68
CA ALA A 315 -1.21 18.63 -27.01
C ALA A 315 -0.15 19.03 -25.98
N SER A 316 -0.30 18.59 -24.73
CA SER A 316 0.61 18.83 -23.60
C SER A 316 1.37 17.57 -23.17
N ARG A 317 1.49 16.59 -24.08
CA ARG A 317 2.38 15.43 -23.93
C ARG A 317 3.57 15.61 -24.84
N TYR A 318 4.79 15.54 -24.28
CA TYR A 318 6.01 15.74 -25.05
C TYR A 318 6.97 14.57 -24.85
N THR A 319 7.47 14.00 -25.94
CA THR A 319 8.54 13.00 -25.89
C THR A 319 9.84 13.63 -26.39
N LEU A 320 10.83 13.74 -25.52
CA LEU A 320 12.12 14.38 -25.76
C LEU A 320 13.23 13.33 -25.69
N SER A 321 14.22 13.40 -26.58
CA SER A 321 15.40 12.53 -26.51
C SER A 321 16.32 12.93 -25.35
N SER A 322 16.45 14.22 -25.09
CA SER A 322 17.12 14.77 -23.91
C SER A 322 16.72 16.21 -23.62
N ILE A 323 17.10 16.68 -22.44
CA ILE A 323 17.09 18.10 -22.06
C ILE A 323 18.53 18.44 -21.68
N SER A 324 19.16 19.39 -22.38
CA SER A 324 20.54 19.80 -22.13
C SER A 324 20.64 21.33 -22.15
N LEU A 325 20.53 21.94 -20.98
CA LEU A 325 20.52 23.39 -20.79
C LEU A 325 21.83 23.82 -20.14
N SER A 326 22.64 24.58 -20.87
CA SER A 326 23.88 25.17 -20.36
C SER A 326 23.92 26.67 -20.65
N GLY A 327 24.87 27.39 -20.03
CA GLY A 327 24.95 28.84 -20.18
C GLY A 327 23.70 29.52 -19.64
N ASN A 328 22.97 30.30 -20.45
CA ASN A 328 21.75 31.01 -20.07
C ASN A 328 20.48 30.49 -20.77
N LYS A 329 20.48 29.21 -21.18
CA LYS A 329 19.34 28.59 -21.87
C LYS A 329 18.24 28.18 -20.90
N THR A 330 16.99 28.40 -21.31
CA THR A 330 15.83 28.15 -20.45
C THR A 330 14.80 27.29 -21.15
N LEU A 331 14.36 26.20 -20.51
CA LEU A 331 13.14 25.51 -20.87
C LEU A 331 11.99 26.11 -20.06
N THR A 332 11.07 26.79 -20.72
CA THR A 332 9.85 27.31 -20.09
C THR A 332 8.71 26.36 -20.33
N VAL A 333 8.10 25.89 -19.25
CA VAL A 333 6.85 25.15 -19.25
C VAL A 333 5.74 26.16 -18.99
N ALA A 334 5.06 26.57 -20.06
CA ALA A 334 4.11 27.67 -20.04
C ALA A 334 2.69 27.20 -19.74
N GLY A 335 2.02 27.93 -18.84
CA GLY A 335 0.61 27.74 -18.49
C GLY A 335 -0.28 28.79 -19.13
N ASN A 336 -1.52 28.87 -18.66
CA ASN A 336 -2.44 29.92 -19.09
C ASN A 336 -1.98 31.28 -18.54
N PRO A 337 -2.03 32.37 -19.34
CA PRO A 337 -1.60 33.71 -18.89
C PRO A 337 -2.36 34.25 -17.67
N ASN A 338 -3.56 33.72 -17.39
CA ASN A 338 -4.38 34.10 -16.24
C ASN A 338 -4.04 33.29 -14.97
N GLY A 339 -3.05 32.39 -15.00
CA GLY A 339 -2.65 31.54 -13.88
C GLY A 339 -3.63 30.41 -13.55
N SER A 340 -4.62 30.15 -14.42
CA SER A 340 -5.52 28.99 -14.24
C SER A 340 -4.76 27.68 -14.40
N GLN A 341 -5.22 26.67 -13.66
CA GLN A 341 -4.59 25.35 -13.63
C GLN A 341 -4.44 24.73 -15.03
N THR A 342 -3.23 24.26 -15.33
CA THR A 342 -2.90 23.49 -16.52
C THR A 342 -1.99 22.30 -16.16
N TYR A 343 -1.89 21.36 -17.08
CA TYR A 343 -1.19 20.10 -16.90
C TYR A 343 -0.29 19.82 -18.09
N ILE A 344 0.86 19.22 -17.84
CA ILE A 344 1.80 18.78 -18.86
C ILE A 344 2.49 17.49 -18.42
N GLU A 345 2.73 16.59 -19.37
CA GLU A 345 3.46 15.36 -19.17
C GLU A 345 4.64 15.32 -20.15
N ILE A 346 5.86 15.18 -19.64
CA ILE A 346 7.08 15.17 -20.43
C ILE A 346 7.76 13.82 -20.22
N TYR A 347 8.06 13.11 -21.29
CA TYR A 347 8.86 11.89 -21.26
C TYR A 347 10.21 12.15 -21.91
N VAL A 348 11.27 12.07 -21.13
CA VAL A 348 12.66 12.18 -21.59
C VAL A 348 13.25 10.78 -21.72
N THR A 349 13.56 10.34 -22.94
CA THR A 349 14.07 8.99 -23.20
C THR A 349 15.57 8.82 -22.90
N GLY A 350 16.28 9.92 -22.65
CA GLY A 350 17.69 9.96 -22.27
C GLY A 350 17.89 10.91 -21.09
N ASP A 351 19.00 11.64 -21.10
CA ASP A 351 19.42 12.43 -19.94
C ASP A 351 18.74 13.81 -19.83
N ILE A 352 18.65 14.30 -18.59
CA ILE A 352 18.30 15.68 -18.25
C ILE A 352 19.53 16.32 -17.62
N SER A 353 20.11 17.32 -18.27
CA SER A 353 21.26 18.06 -17.78
C SER A 353 20.99 19.57 -17.77
N VAL A 354 21.16 20.20 -16.60
CA VAL A 354 21.04 21.65 -16.40
C VAL A 354 22.29 22.15 -15.70
N SER A 355 22.99 23.12 -16.30
CA SER A 355 24.26 23.65 -15.77
C SER A 355 24.47 25.13 -16.05
N GLY A 356 25.45 25.73 -15.35
CA GLY A 356 25.74 27.17 -15.46
C GLY A 356 24.59 28.02 -14.90
N THR A 357 24.02 28.89 -15.74
CA THR A 357 22.79 29.66 -15.42
C THR A 357 21.56 29.11 -16.14
N GLY A 358 21.65 27.91 -16.71
CA GLY A 358 20.54 27.24 -17.39
C GLY A 358 19.44 26.91 -16.40
N GLN A 359 18.19 26.85 -16.87
CA GLN A 359 17.04 26.70 -15.98
C GLN A 359 15.84 26.02 -16.65
N ILE A 360 15.15 25.17 -15.89
CA ILE A 360 13.79 24.73 -16.22
C ILE A 360 12.81 25.59 -15.40
N VAL A 361 11.83 26.22 -16.03
CA VAL A 361 10.87 27.11 -15.38
C VAL A 361 9.47 26.54 -15.54
N VAL A 362 8.85 26.15 -14.43
CA VAL A 362 7.42 25.82 -14.36
C VAL A 362 6.68 27.10 -14.01
N GLN A 363 5.86 27.61 -14.94
CA GLN A 363 5.12 28.85 -14.77
C GLN A 363 3.94 28.71 -13.79
N PRO A 364 3.40 29.83 -13.28
CA PRO A 364 2.24 29.81 -12.40
C PRO A 364 1.04 29.05 -12.99
N GLY A 365 0.39 28.24 -12.17
CA GLY A 365 -0.78 27.43 -12.56
C GLY A 365 -0.44 26.13 -13.30
N VAL A 366 0.83 25.83 -13.59
CA VAL A 366 1.21 24.57 -14.25
C VAL A 366 1.50 23.47 -13.23
N THR A 367 0.92 22.29 -13.43
CA THR A 367 1.39 21.04 -12.80
C THR A 367 2.10 20.19 -13.86
N ALA A 368 3.40 19.96 -13.66
CA ALA A 368 4.28 19.24 -14.57
C ALA A 368 4.67 17.88 -14.01
N THR A 369 4.49 16.85 -14.83
CA THR A 369 5.00 15.50 -14.58
C THR A 369 6.10 15.20 -15.59
N ILE A 370 7.31 14.88 -15.11
CA ILE A 370 8.47 14.54 -15.94
C ILE A 370 8.87 13.09 -15.69
N TYR A 371 8.72 12.24 -16.70
CA TYR A 371 9.27 10.90 -16.74
C TYR A 371 10.65 10.94 -17.39
N PHE A 372 11.64 10.25 -16.83
CA PHE A 372 12.99 10.19 -17.38
C PHE A 372 13.53 8.75 -17.33
N ALA A 373 14.29 8.37 -18.36
CA ALA A 373 14.88 7.03 -18.50
C ALA A 373 16.42 7.01 -18.45
N GLY A 374 17.05 8.19 -18.35
CA GLY A 374 18.50 8.32 -18.22
C GLY A 374 18.87 9.08 -16.95
N ASN A 375 20.07 9.64 -16.93
CA ASN A 375 20.55 10.37 -15.77
C ASN A 375 19.93 11.76 -15.66
N VAL A 376 19.77 12.24 -14.44
CA VAL A 376 19.35 13.61 -14.15
C VAL A 376 20.47 14.33 -13.42
N ASP A 377 21.01 15.38 -14.01
CA ASP A 377 22.05 16.25 -13.46
C ASP A 377 21.60 17.70 -13.51
N ILE A 378 21.03 18.19 -12.42
CA ILE A 378 20.53 19.55 -12.30
C ILE A 378 21.46 20.34 -11.38
N SER A 379 21.99 21.46 -11.86
CA SER A 379 22.88 22.34 -11.13
C SER A 379 22.65 23.80 -11.54
N GLY A 380 23.37 24.75 -10.92
CA GLY A 380 23.28 26.16 -11.29
C GLY A 380 21.96 26.80 -10.85
N ASN A 381 21.21 27.41 -11.77
CA ASN A 381 19.87 27.95 -11.48
C ASN A 381 18.78 26.85 -11.43
N GLY A 382 19.13 25.62 -11.81
CA GLY A 382 18.36 24.41 -11.60
C GLY A 382 16.93 24.48 -12.13
N VAL A 383 15.96 24.23 -11.24
CA VAL A 383 14.53 24.27 -11.56
C VAL A 383 13.84 25.34 -10.73
N LEU A 384 13.09 26.22 -11.40
CA LEU A 384 12.22 27.19 -10.78
C LEU A 384 10.77 26.73 -10.91
N ASN A 385 10.19 26.31 -9.78
CA ASN A 385 8.77 26.05 -9.66
C ASN A 385 8.06 27.30 -9.13
N SER A 386 7.41 28.06 -10.02
CA SER A 386 6.85 29.37 -9.68
C SER A 386 5.65 29.29 -8.74
N ASN A 387 5.01 28.12 -8.61
CA ASN A 387 3.93 27.91 -7.65
C ASN A 387 4.44 27.71 -6.22
N ASN A 388 5.74 27.39 -6.05
CA ASN A 388 6.33 27.00 -4.77
C ASN A 388 5.59 25.83 -4.10
N GLN A 389 5.04 24.91 -4.90
CA GLN A 389 4.33 23.72 -4.44
C GLN A 389 4.99 22.46 -4.99
N PRO A 390 5.46 21.53 -4.14
CA PRO A 390 6.17 20.35 -4.62
C PRO A 390 5.29 19.37 -5.40
N SER A 391 3.96 19.46 -5.27
CA SER A 391 2.99 18.72 -6.08
C SER A 391 2.95 19.15 -7.55
N ASP A 392 3.41 20.36 -7.86
CA ASP A 392 3.31 20.95 -9.18
C ASP A 392 4.50 20.59 -10.08
N LEU A 393 5.51 19.94 -9.51
CA LEU A 393 6.63 19.38 -10.25
C LEU A 393 6.98 18.02 -9.68
N MET A 394 6.61 16.97 -10.42
CA MET A 394 6.89 15.59 -10.05
C MET A 394 7.83 14.97 -11.09
N LEU A 395 8.93 14.39 -10.62
CA LEU A 395 9.90 13.67 -11.42
C LEU A 395 9.76 12.16 -11.14
N TYR A 396 9.57 11.38 -12.18
CA TYR A 396 9.43 9.93 -12.12
C TYR A 396 10.55 9.23 -12.91
N GLY A 397 11.43 8.53 -12.22
CA GLY A 397 12.51 7.76 -12.84
C GLY A 397 12.00 6.41 -13.29
N ILE A 398 12.03 6.17 -14.60
CA ILE A 398 11.63 4.90 -15.23
C ILE A 398 12.58 3.81 -14.76
N GLN A 399 12.05 2.63 -14.41
CA GLN A 399 12.86 1.53 -13.91
C GLN A 399 14.01 1.21 -14.89
N PRO A 400 15.28 1.41 -14.47
CA PRO A 400 16.42 1.10 -15.31
C PRO A 400 16.54 -0.41 -15.54
N PRO A 401 17.17 -0.84 -16.65
CA PRO A 401 17.68 -2.20 -16.80
C PRO A 401 18.49 -2.64 -15.58
N THR A 402 18.46 -3.94 -15.26
CA THR A 402 19.07 -4.47 -14.02
C THR A 402 20.59 -4.31 -13.94
N ASP A 403 21.25 -4.00 -15.05
CA ASP A 403 22.69 -3.84 -15.19
C ASP A 403 23.15 -2.37 -15.34
N THR A 404 22.22 -1.41 -15.36
CA THR A 404 22.56 0.02 -15.39
C THR A 404 22.48 0.63 -14.00
N SER A 405 23.43 1.53 -13.71
CA SER A 405 23.42 2.37 -12.52
C SER A 405 23.11 3.78 -12.99
N GLU A 406 21.85 4.17 -12.86
CA GLU A 406 21.38 5.52 -13.19
C GLU A 406 21.24 6.34 -11.92
N HIS A 407 21.46 7.64 -12.04
CA HIS A 407 21.43 8.55 -10.90
C HIS A 407 20.56 9.78 -11.16
N VAL A 408 20.11 10.35 -10.05
CA VAL A 408 19.39 11.62 -10.02
C VAL A 408 20.14 12.54 -9.07
N SER A 409 20.90 13.48 -9.62
CA SER A 409 21.58 14.54 -8.89
C SER A 409 20.81 15.85 -9.08
N ILE A 410 20.13 16.31 -8.04
CA ILE A 410 19.43 17.59 -8.06
C ILE A 410 20.11 18.57 -7.13
N GLY A 411 20.63 19.64 -7.69
CA GLY A 411 21.17 20.76 -6.96
C GLY A 411 21.03 22.09 -7.67
N GLY A 412 21.59 23.12 -7.06
CA GLY A 412 21.55 24.49 -7.60
C GLY A 412 21.65 25.54 -6.50
N ASN A 413 21.90 26.78 -6.89
CA ASN A 413 22.15 27.92 -5.99
C ASN A 413 20.90 28.42 -5.24
N SER A 414 19.75 27.74 -5.38
CA SER A 414 18.45 28.18 -4.90
C SER A 414 17.66 26.99 -4.34
N GLN A 415 16.52 27.28 -3.71
CA GLN A 415 15.62 26.25 -3.19
C GLN A 415 15.16 25.29 -4.29
N ILE A 416 14.99 24.02 -3.92
CA ILE A 416 14.43 22.98 -4.77
C ILE A 416 12.99 22.73 -4.31
N THR A 417 12.02 22.85 -5.20
CA THR A 417 10.60 22.58 -4.89
C THR A 417 10.02 21.60 -5.90
N ALA A 418 10.20 20.31 -5.61
CA ALA A 418 9.83 19.20 -6.48
C ALA A 418 9.70 17.90 -5.67
N SER A 419 8.93 16.95 -6.19
CA SER A 419 8.86 15.59 -5.65
C SER A 419 9.54 14.62 -6.62
N VAL A 420 10.37 13.73 -6.10
CA VAL A 420 11.18 12.80 -6.91
C VAL A 420 10.83 11.36 -6.52
N TYR A 421 10.40 10.56 -7.49
CA TYR A 421 10.14 9.14 -7.30
C TYR A 421 10.93 8.34 -8.34
N ALA A 422 12.08 7.80 -7.91
CA ALA A 422 13.00 7.07 -8.77
C ALA A 422 13.59 5.85 -8.00
N PRO A 423 12.75 4.85 -7.64
CA PRO A 423 13.17 3.74 -6.78
C PRO A 423 14.28 2.86 -7.36
N GLY A 424 14.53 2.93 -8.67
CA GLY A 424 15.64 2.26 -9.35
C GLY A 424 16.94 3.07 -9.46
N HIS A 425 16.94 4.34 -9.06
CA HIS A 425 18.08 5.27 -9.24
C HIS A 425 18.72 5.67 -7.92
N ASP A 426 20.03 5.91 -7.93
CA ASP A 426 20.70 6.55 -6.80
C ASP A 426 20.40 8.04 -6.80
N VAL A 427 19.72 8.54 -5.77
CA VAL A 427 19.27 9.94 -5.69
C VAL A 427 20.19 10.72 -4.76
N THR A 428 20.84 11.74 -5.30
CA THR A 428 21.62 12.72 -4.54
C THR A 428 20.95 14.08 -4.59
N VAL A 429 20.64 14.63 -3.41
CA VAL A 429 20.11 15.98 -3.30
C VAL A 429 21.21 16.91 -2.79
N ASN A 430 21.62 17.82 -3.67
CA ASN A 430 22.71 18.77 -3.50
C ASN A 430 22.16 20.18 -3.23
N GLY A 431 21.94 20.54 -1.98
CA GLY A 431 21.51 21.89 -1.63
C GLY A 431 22.60 22.91 -1.96
N GLY A 432 22.24 24.04 -2.57
CA GLY A 432 23.20 25.10 -2.84
C GLY A 432 23.04 26.30 -1.91
N GLY A 433 24.18 26.73 -1.37
CA GLY A 433 24.32 27.99 -0.65
C GLY A 433 23.63 28.03 0.72
N THR A 434 23.73 29.17 1.40
CA THR A 434 23.28 29.39 2.79
C THR A 434 21.76 29.24 3.00
N ASN A 435 20.96 29.22 1.92
CA ASN A 435 19.49 29.12 1.97
C ASN A 435 18.95 27.94 1.11
N GLY A 436 19.78 26.94 0.81
CA GLY A 436 19.39 25.78 0.02
C GLY A 436 18.46 24.87 0.81
N HIS A 437 17.15 25.08 0.67
CA HIS A 437 16.08 24.23 1.22
C HIS A 437 15.50 23.34 0.13
N VAL A 438 15.05 22.15 0.54
CA VAL A 438 14.32 21.21 -0.31
C VAL A 438 12.88 21.14 0.18
N TYR A 439 11.93 21.33 -0.71
CA TYR A 439 10.51 21.17 -0.43
C TYR A 439 9.98 20.03 -1.29
N GLY A 440 9.43 18.99 -0.66
CA GLY A 440 8.85 17.85 -1.34
C GLY A 440 9.17 16.52 -0.68
N SER A 441 9.14 15.46 -1.48
CA SER A 441 9.42 14.08 -1.06
C SER A 441 10.41 13.44 -2.03
N VAL A 442 11.28 12.59 -1.49
CA VAL A 442 12.33 11.91 -2.27
C VAL A 442 12.25 10.41 -2.04
N VAL A 443 12.04 9.67 -3.14
CA VAL A 443 12.09 8.20 -3.16
C VAL A 443 13.17 7.75 -4.15
N GLY A 444 14.15 6.97 -3.66
CA GLY A 444 15.30 6.52 -4.44
C GLY A 444 15.72 5.08 -4.13
N LYS A 445 16.62 4.50 -4.93
CA LYS A 445 17.31 3.25 -4.59
C LYS A 445 18.20 3.47 -3.38
N THR A 446 19.07 4.47 -3.47
CA THR A 446 19.74 5.09 -2.33
C THR A 446 19.35 6.56 -2.31
N VAL A 447 19.33 7.16 -1.13
CA VAL A 447 19.10 8.61 -0.98
C VAL A 447 20.24 9.19 -0.18
N THR A 448 20.98 10.09 -0.82
CA THR A 448 22.08 10.83 -0.20
C THR A 448 21.73 12.31 -0.20
N MET A 449 21.83 12.94 0.96
CA MET A 449 21.69 14.39 1.07
C MET A 449 23.05 15.01 1.37
N THR A 450 23.51 15.88 0.48
CA THR A 450 24.81 16.57 0.57
C THR A 450 24.62 18.06 0.37
N GLY A 451 25.25 18.91 1.18
CA GLY A 451 25.18 20.37 0.93
C GLY A 451 23.85 21.05 1.29
N VAL A 452 22.81 20.30 1.65
CA VAL A 452 21.48 20.79 2.04
C VAL A 452 21.45 21.19 3.51
N SER A 453 20.71 22.25 3.85
CA SER A 453 20.38 22.58 5.24
C SER A 453 19.16 21.81 5.73
N ASN A 454 18.02 21.89 5.03
CA ASN A 454 16.77 21.25 5.46
C ASN A 454 15.94 20.67 4.30
N LEU A 455 15.20 19.59 4.56
CA LEU A 455 14.09 19.08 3.75
C LEU A 455 12.77 19.30 4.50
N HIS A 456 11.81 19.89 3.81
CA HIS A 456 10.49 20.24 4.30
C HIS A 456 9.43 19.47 3.48
N TYR A 457 8.84 18.45 4.08
CA TYR A 457 7.81 17.61 3.47
C TYR A 457 6.45 18.33 3.49
N ASP A 458 5.77 18.37 2.34
CA ASP A 458 4.38 18.84 2.25
C ASP A 458 3.45 17.63 2.41
N GLU A 459 2.69 17.57 3.50
CA GLU A 459 1.76 16.48 3.86
C GLU A 459 0.71 16.24 2.78
N ARG A 460 0.39 17.24 1.95
CA ARG A 460 -0.49 17.08 0.80
C ARG A 460 0.02 16.04 -0.21
N LEU A 461 1.32 15.78 -0.25
CA LEU A 461 1.92 14.77 -1.12
C LEU A 461 1.47 13.35 -0.79
N GLY A 462 1.08 13.07 0.46
CA GLY A 462 0.48 11.79 0.87
C GLY A 462 -0.84 11.46 0.16
N ALA A 463 -1.46 12.46 -0.48
CA ALA A 463 -2.67 12.35 -1.27
C ALA A 463 -2.49 12.77 -2.75
N THR A 464 -1.25 12.99 -3.22
CA THR A 464 -0.95 13.51 -4.56
C THR A 464 0.09 12.67 -5.27
N GLY A 465 0.00 12.56 -6.60
CA GLY A 465 0.98 11.84 -7.42
C GLY A 465 0.50 10.46 -7.85
N MET A 466 1.44 9.58 -8.17
CA MET A 466 1.15 8.21 -8.57
C MET A 466 0.74 7.37 -7.35
N VAL A 467 -0.20 6.46 -7.56
CA VAL A 467 -0.56 5.45 -6.55
C VAL A 467 0.54 4.40 -6.49
N ASN A 468 1.07 4.16 -5.30
CA ASN A 468 2.15 3.20 -5.05
C ASN A 468 1.68 1.96 -4.27
N ASN A 469 0.61 2.07 -3.50
CA ASN A 469 0.10 0.93 -2.74
C ASN A 469 -1.39 1.10 -2.38
N TYR A 470 -1.95 0.12 -1.69
CA TYR A 470 -3.26 0.17 -1.07
C TYR A 470 -3.18 -0.17 0.42
N LYS A 471 -3.94 0.55 1.26
CA LYS A 471 -4.04 0.32 2.71
C LYS A 471 -5.49 0.11 3.12
N ILE A 472 -5.75 -0.83 4.02
CA ILE A 472 -7.08 -1.07 4.61
C ILE A 472 -7.41 0.11 5.55
N VAL A 473 -8.58 0.71 5.37
CA VAL A 473 -9.09 1.83 6.20
C VAL A 473 -10.37 1.49 6.95
N SER A 474 -11.06 0.45 6.54
CA SER A 474 -12.21 -0.09 7.25
C SER A 474 -12.20 -1.59 7.13
N TRP A 475 -12.54 -2.27 8.22
CA TRP A 475 -12.71 -3.71 8.26
C TRP A 475 -13.97 -4.02 9.07
N PHE A 476 -14.82 -4.86 8.51
CA PHE A 476 -16.06 -5.29 9.13
C PHE A 476 -16.25 -6.77 8.91
N GLU A 477 -16.42 -7.51 10.00
CA GLU A 477 -16.91 -8.87 9.95
C GLU A 477 -18.43 -8.92 10.10
N ASP A 478 -19.09 -9.54 9.13
CA ASP A 478 -20.51 -9.84 9.20
C ASP A 478 -20.74 -11.12 10.03
N ASN A 479 -20.90 -10.94 11.33
CA ASN A 479 -21.31 -12.02 12.24
C ASN A 479 -22.81 -12.37 12.15
N ARG A 480 -23.62 -11.46 11.57
CA ARG A 480 -24.97 -11.53 10.96
C ARG A 480 -26.07 -12.42 11.51
#